data_AF-A0A941M105-F1
#
_entry.id   AF-A0A941M105-F1
#
_cell.length_a   1.000
_cell.length_b   1.000
_cell.length_c   1.000
_cell.angle_alpha   90.00
_cell.angle_beta   90.00
_cell.angle_gamma   90.00
#
_symmetry.space_group_name_H-M   'P 1'
#
loop_
_entity.id
_entity.type
_entity.pdbx_description
1 polymer ?
#
loop_
_entity_poly.entity_id
_entity_poly.type
_entity_poly.pdbx_seq_one_letter_code
_entity_poly.pdbx_strand_id
1 'polypeptide(L)' 'MDICIAGKFFTQGNSSFNLKDKSDEKYLALAESAHADFFITGNLKHFPKEVYGCTQVYSPGAFLRDIIGL' A
#
# COMPACT_ATOMS: atom_id res chain seq x y z
N MET A 1 -8.97 0.95 -20.30
CA MET A 1 -9.08 0.35 -18.95
C MET A 1 -8.41 -0.98 -19.14
N ASP A 2 -7.10 -1.01 -18.92
CA ASP A 2 -6.25 -2.07 -19.45
C ASP A 2 -5.34 -2.56 -18.33
N ILE A 3 -5.71 -3.72 -17.79
CA ILE A 3 -4.84 -4.60 -17.02
C ILE A 3 -3.94 -5.31 -18.04
N CYS A 4 -2.63 -5.23 -17.86
CA CYS A 4 -1.68 -6.13 -18.52
C CYS A 4 -0.75 -6.78 -17.50
N ILE A 5 -1.08 -8.03 -17.17
CA ILE A 5 -0.17 -9.02 -16.59
C ILE A 5 0.83 -9.39 -17.70
N ALA A 6 1.99 -8.72 -17.72
CA ALA A 6 3.24 -9.14 -18.35
C ALA A 6 4.24 -7.97 -18.33
N GLY A 7 5.05 -7.87 -17.27
CA GLY A 7 6.32 -7.14 -17.31
C GLY A 7 6.30 -5.63 -17.60
N LYS A 8 5.14 -4.95 -17.56
CA LYS A 8 5.05 -3.49 -17.65
C LYS A 8 4.48 -2.92 -16.36
N PHE A 9 5.34 -2.28 -15.58
CA PHE A 9 4.92 -1.42 -14.48
C PHE A 9 4.18 -0.21 -15.06
N PHE A 10 2.88 -0.09 -14.78
CA PHE A 10 2.12 1.11 -15.12
C PHE A 10 2.49 2.22 -14.13
N THR A 11 3.31 3.17 -14.57
CA THR A 11 3.54 4.42 -13.84
C THR A 11 2.46 5.44 -14.21
N GLN A 12 1.20 5.20 -13.88
CA GLN A 12 0.19 6.27 -13.94
C GLN A 12 -0.85 6.10 -12.83
N GLY A 13 -0.48 6.61 -11.66
CA GLY A 13 -1.43 7.12 -10.67
C GLY A 13 -0.95 8.52 -10.31
N ASN A 14 -1.75 9.54 -10.57
CA ASN A 14 -1.50 10.91 -10.11
C ASN A 14 -1.83 11.02 -8.60
N SER A 15 -1.68 9.94 -7.84
CA SER A 15 -1.88 9.84 -6.41
C SER A 15 -0.58 10.26 -5.73
N SER A 16 -0.32 11.58 -5.68
CA SER A 16 0.83 12.08 -4.94
C SER A 16 0.58 11.85 -3.45
N PHE A 17 1.01 10.71 -2.94
CA PHE A 17 0.94 10.43 -1.51
C PHE A 17 1.84 11.44 -0.79
N ASN A 18 1.27 12.10 0.23
CA ASN A 18 2.04 13.00 1.07
C ASN A 18 2.81 12.17 2.11
N LEU A 19 3.92 11.57 1.65
CA LEU A 19 4.85 10.79 2.46
C LEU A 19 6.10 11.61 2.79
N LYS A 20 6.75 11.25 3.89
CA LYS A 20 8.02 11.86 4.31
C LYS A 20 9.15 11.53 3.33
N ASP A 21 9.22 10.27 2.89
CA ASP A 21 10.12 9.82 1.84
C ASP A 21 9.32 9.50 0.57
N LYS A 22 9.69 10.16 -0.53
CA LYS A 22 9.09 9.92 -1.83
C LYS A 22 9.48 8.56 -2.43
N SER A 23 10.56 7.94 -1.97
CA SER A 23 10.97 6.61 -2.41
C SER A 23 10.01 5.49 -1.98
N ASP A 24 9.21 5.74 -0.93
CA ASP A 24 8.20 4.81 -0.40
C ASP A 24 6.88 4.85 -1.19
N GLU A 25 6.68 5.85 -2.05
CA GLU A 25 5.47 6.04 -2.86
C GLU A 25 5.16 4.81 -3.74
N LYS A 26 6.19 4.12 -4.22
CA LYS A 26 6.06 2.90 -5.04
C LYS A 26 5.32 1.75 -4.36
N TYR A 27 5.37 1.66 -3.02
CA TYR A 27 4.70 0.58 -2.29
C TYR A 27 3.20 0.82 -2.20
N LEU A 28 2.80 2.08 -1.95
CA LEU A 28 1.39 2.47 -1.95
C LEU A 28 0.81 2.45 -3.36
N ALA A 29 1.57 2.91 -4.36
CA ALA A 29 1.15 2.83 -5.76
C ALA A 29 0.92 1.37 -6.20
N LEU A 30 1.77 0.44 -5.74
CA LEU A 30 1.56 -0.98 -5.98
C LEU A 30 0.27 -1.48 -5.30
N ALA A 31 0.08 -1.19 -4.03
CA ALA A 31 -1.11 -1.62 -3.29
C ALA A 31 -2.40 -1.06 -3.91
N GLU A 32 -2.40 0.21 -4.30
CA GLU A 32 -3.50 0.86 -5.00
C GLU A 32 -3.77 0.20 -6.36
N SER A 33 -2.72 -0.06 -7.15
CA SER A 33 -2.85 -0.72 -8.46
C SER A 33 -3.35 -2.16 -8.38
N ALA A 34 -3.09 -2.84 -7.26
CA ALA A 34 -3.55 -4.18 -6.97
C ALA A 34 -4.96 -4.21 -6.35
N HIS A 35 -5.56 -3.03 -6.06
CA HIS A 35 -6.78 -2.92 -5.26
C HIS A 35 -6.69 -3.69 -3.94
N ALA A 36 -5.53 -3.64 -3.29
CA ALA A 36 -5.30 -4.36 -2.05
C ALA A 36 -6.01 -3.67 -0.89
N ASP A 37 -6.81 -4.43 -0.13
CA ASP A 37 -7.46 -3.95 1.09
C ASP A 37 -6.42 -3.66 2.20
N PHE A 38 -5.31 -4.40 2.22
CA PHE A 38 -4.29 -4.32 3.27
C PHE A 38 -2.87 -4.18 2.71
N PHE A 39 -2.10 -3.26 3.27
CA PHE A 39 -0.65 -3.13 3.09
C PHE A 39 0.06 -3.46 4.41
N ILE A 40 0.70 -4.62 4.47
CA ILE A 40 1.33 -5.13 5.69
C ILE A 40 2.82 -4.79 5.67
N THR A 41 3.31 -4.03 6.65
CA THR A 41 4.71 -3.60 6.73
C THR A 41 5.20 -3.42 8.17
N GLY A 42 6.48 -3.74 8.41
CA GLY A 42 7.15 -3.42 9.68
C GLY A 42 7.55 -1.94 9.80
N ASN A 43 7.52 -1.18 8.70
CA ASN A 43 8.02 0.19 8.62
C ASN A 43 6.91 1.24 8.76
N LEU A 44 6.00 1.08 9.73
CA LEU A 44 4.84 1.96 9.89
C LEU A 44 5.19 3.45 9.99
N LYS A 45 6.36 3.79 10.52
CA LYS A 45 6.83 5.19 10.62
C LYS A 45 6.95 5.90 9.27
N HIS A 46 7.10 5.14 8.18
CA HIS A 46 7.17 5.66 6.81
C HIS A 46 5.77 5.96 6.25
N PHE A 47 4.75 5.32 6.81
CA PHE A 47 3.36 5.38 6.39
C PHE A 47 2.49 5.86 7.56
N PRO A 48 2.56 7.15 7.93
CA PRO A 48 1.95 7.66 9.16
C PRO A 48 0.42 7.67 9.15
N LYS A 49 -0.23 7.45 8.01
CA LYS A 49 -1.68 7.28 7.94
C LYS A 49 -2.04 5.81 8.04
N GLU A 50 -3.13 5.52 8.72
CA GLU A 50 -3.68 4.17 8.79
C GLU A 50 -4.34 3.74 7.48
N VAL A 51 -4.76 4.71 6.65
CA VAL A 51 -5.48 4.46 5.39
C VAL A 51 -4.95 5.33 4.25
N TYR A 52 -4.74 4.70 3.09
CA TYR A 52 -4.36 5.32 1.83
C TYR A 52 -5.33 4.84 0.73
N GLY A 53 -6.33 5.67 0.39
CA GLY A 53 -7.38 5.26 -0.53
C GLY A 53 -8.27 4.17 0.09
N CYS A 54 -8.34 3.01 -0.53
CA CYS A 54 -9.01 1.82 0.03
C CYS A 54 -8.08 0.89 0.82
N THR A 55 -6.77 1.15 0.82
CA THR A 55 -5.77 0.30 1.44
C THR A 55 -5.51 0.72 2.89
N GLN A 56 -5.63 -0.23 3.83
CA GLN A 56 -5.29 -0.04 5.24
C GLN A 56 -3.86 -0.53 5.52
N VAL A 57 -3.11 0.20 6.34
CA VAL A 57 -1.72 -0.13 6.68
C VAL A 57 -1.65 -0.82 8.03
N TYR A 58 -1.06 -2.00 8.05
CA TYR A 58 -0.93 -2.81 9.26
C TYR A 58 0.52 -3.23 9.53
N SER A 59 0.90 -3.36 10.80
CA SER A 59 2.06 -4.20 11.13
C SER A 59 1.69 -5.67 10.97
N PRO A 60 2.65 -6.57 10.71
CA PRO A 60 2.38 -8.00 10.66
C PRO A 60 1.66 -8.51 11.91
N GLY A 61 2.11 -8.09 13.10
CA GLY A 61 1.49 -8.51 14.36
C GLY A 61 0.07 -7.96 14.57
N ALA A 62 -0.18 -6.71 14.17
CA ALA A 62 -1.52 -6.14 14.24
C ALA A 62 -2.46 -6.83 13.24
N PHE A 63 -2.00 -7.14 12.03
CA PHE A 63 -2.79 -7.86 11.05
C PHE A 63 -3.20 -9.25 11.55
N LEU A 64 -2.25 -10.00 12.13
CA LEU A 64 -2.53 -11.32 12.67
C LEU A 64 -3.57 -11.27 13.80
N ARG A 65 -3.46 -10.31 14.73
CA ARG A 65 -4.40 -10.19 15.85
C ARG A 65 -5.76 -9.65 15.44
N ASP A 66 -5.79 -8.57 14.67
CA ASP A 66 -6.99 -7.75 14.47
C ASP A 66 -7.82 -8.24 13.28
N ILE A 67 -7.18 -8.88 12.29
CA ILE A 67 -7.83 -9.36 11.06
C ILE A 67 -7.93 -10.89 11.03
N ILE A 68 -6.85 -11.60 11.38
CA ILE A 68 -6.83 -13.07 11.31
C ILE A 68 -7.31 -13.73 12.62
N GLY A 69 -7.13 -13.06 13.76
CA GLY A 69 -7.48 -13.59 15.08
C GLY A 69 -6.48 -14.62 15.63
N LEU A 70 -5.20 -14.49 15.28
CA LEU A 70 -4.09 -15.34 15.75
C LEU A 70 -3.24 -14.69 16.85
#